data_AF-A0A1Q9Q5H1-F1
#
_entry.id   AF-A0A1Q9Q5H1-F1
#
_cell.length_a   1.000
_cell.length_b   1.000
_cell.length_c   1.000
_cell.angle_alpha   90.00
_cell.angle_beta   90.00
_cell.angle_gamma   90.00
#
_symmetry.space_group_name_H-M   'P 1'
#
loop_
_entity.id
_entity.type
_entity.pdbx_description
1 polymer ?
#
loop_
_entity_poly.entity_id
_entity_poly.type
_entity_poly.pdbx_seq_one_letter_code
_entity_poly.pdbx_strand_id
1 'polypeptide(L)'
;MGLYINNNQHPGVFKARKQLNEPNQAVIIKNYLTEIVDEQQQANVSLSKTLEELKQRTIEYENVQAIQWDDVSEKLNELKTHTQKNSEFESLVIQWLATLDERMEKHETANNQIHMQISDQYLLQKQMSEKISGQEEFQNGVISRLDKQEALTEKISRQINHIRSILFERTNYLAEKIDDGYKLTSSYVYNLMTGSDQPISFYLLNKNKKEQKLEDSN
;
A
#
# COMPACT_ATOMS: atom_id res chain seq x y z
N MET A 1 115.28 58.07 -18.88
CA MET A 1 115.96 57.85 -20.18
C MET A 1 115.62 59.03 -21.09
N GLY A 2 116.62 59.67 -21.71
CA GLY A 2 116.43 60.88 -22.50
C GLY A 2 115.88 60.58 -23.90
N LEU A 3 114.78 61.24 -24.27
CA LEU A 3 114.21 61.21 -25.63
C LEU A 3 115.09 62.03 -26.58
N TYR A 4 115.65 61.38 -27.59
CA TYR A 4 116.36 62.03 -28.69
C TYR A 4 115.36 62.37 -29.80
N ILE A 5 115.16 63.65 -30.10
CA ILE A 5 114.22 64.12 -31.14
C ILE A 5 115.03 64.65 -32.32
N ASN A 6 114.90 64.00 -33.47
CA ASN A 6 115.47 64.43 -34.74
C ASN A 6 114.55 65.46 -35.40
N ASN A 7 114.97 66.72 -35.44
CA ASN A 7 114.13 67.86 -35.85
C ASN A 7 113.83 67.94 -37.36
N ASN A 8 114.38 67.04 -38.19
CA ASN A 8 114.29 67.15 -39.65
C ASN A 8 113.27 66.21 -40.33
N GLN A 9 112.60 65.31 -39.59
CA GLN A 9 111.70 64.30 -40.19
C GLN A 9 110.26 64.31 -39.67
N HIS A 10 109.92 65.14 -38.67
CA HIS A 10 108.56 65.19 -38.12
C HIS A 10 108.09 66.64 -37.88
N PRO A 11 107.60 67.35 -38.92
CA PRO A 11 107.20 68.76 -38.82
C PRO A 11 105.93 69.02 -37.98
N GLY A 12 105.22 67.97 -37.53
CA GLY A 12 104.00 68.09 -36.72
C GLY A 12 104.22 68.00 -35.21
N VAL A 13 105.45 67.80 -34.72
CA VAL A 13 105.71 67.61 -33.29
C VAL A 13 106.14 68.92 -32.66
N PHE A 14 105.20 69.62 -32.02
CA PHE A 14 105.47 70.88 -31.32
C PHE A 14 106.05 70.60 -29.92
N LYS A 15 107.29 71.05 -29.67
CA LYS A 15 107.87 71.08 -28.32
C LYS A 15 107.28 72.27 -27.56
N ALA A 16 106.38 72.01 -26.62
CA ALA A 16 105.87 73.04 -25.72
C ALA A 16 107.02 73.65 -24.89
N ARG A 17 107.22 74.97 -24.95
CA ARG A 17 108.25 75.69 -24.15
C ARG A 17 107.79 76.03 -22.73
N LYS A 18 106.59 75.61 -22.33
CA LYS A 18 106.11 75.72 -20.94
C LYS A 18 106.55 74.49 -20.18
N GLN A 19 107.09 74.70 -18.98
CA GLN A 19 107.34 73.64 -18.02
C GLN A 19 105.99 73.00 -17.68
N LEU A 20 105.73 71.80 -18.21
CA LEU A 20 104.54 71.03 -17.89
C LEU A 20 104.64 70.65 -16.41
N ASN A 21 103.83 71.31 -15.58
CA ASN A 21 103.69 70.98 -14.17
C ASN A 21 102.70 69.82 -14.06
N GLU A 22 103.10 68.66 -14.56
CA GLU A 22 102.32 67.44 -14.48
C GLU A 22 103.08 66.45 -13.59
N PRO A 23 102.50 65.97 -12.48
CA PRO A 23 102.97 64.76 -11.84
C PRO A 23 102.52 63.60 -12.74
N ASN A 24 103.15 63.45 -13.91
CA ASN A 24 102.73 62.47 -14.93
C ASN A 24 103.03 61.02 -14.54
N GLN A 25 103.59 60.80 -13.35
CA GLN A 25 103.64 59.51 -12.68
C GLN A 25 103.43 59.73 -11.19
N ALA A 26 102.18 59.80 -10.74
CA ALA A 26 101.88 59.34 -9.40
C ALA A 26 102.22 57.83 -9.41
N VAL A 27 103.46 57.49 -9.03
CA VAL A 27 103.78 56.12 -8.64
C VAL A 27 102.92 55.88 -7.41
N ILE A 28 101.74 55.31 -7.63
CA ILE A 28 100.99 54.66 -6.58
C ILE A 28 101.86 53.46 -6.24
N ILE A 29 102.75 53.62 -5.26
CA ILE A 29 103.29 52.50 -4.51
C ILE A 29 102.09 51.97 -3.73
N LYS A 30 101.24 51.21 -4.42
CA LYS A 30 100.22 50.40 -3.79
C LYS A 30 101.01 49.41 -2.97
N ASN A 31 100.99 49.60 -1.66
CA ASN A 31 101.54 48.63 -0.75
C ASN A 31 100.67 47.38 -0.93
N TYR A 32 101.19 46.38 -1.63
CA TYR A 32 100.47 45.14 -1.98
C TYR A 32 99.81 44.48 -0.75
N LEU A 33 100.43 44.65 0.42
CA LEU A 33 99.86 44.24 1.70
C LEU A 33 98.57 44.99 2.06
N THR A 34 98.49 46.30 1.79
CA THR A 34 97.28 47.11 2.04
C THR A 34 96.15 46.69 1.12
N GLU A 35 96.43 46.45 -0.17
CA GLU A 35 95.44 45.97 -1.13
C GLU A 35 94.89 44.59 -0.75
N ILE A 36 95.77 43.67 -0.32
CA ILE A 36 95.34 42.36 0.20
C ILE A 36 94.51 42.51 1.47
N VAL A 37 94.89 43.39 2.39
CA VAL A 37 94.14 43.63 3.63
C VAL A 37 92.76 44.21 3.33
N ASP A 38 92.67 45.17 2.40
CA ASP A 38 91.40 45.77 1.98
C ASP A 38 90.52 44.75 1.25
N GLU A 39 91.08 43.92 0.36
CA GLU A 39 90.36 42.83 -0.30
C GLU A 39 89.87 41.79 0.71
N GLN A 40 90.70 41.41 1.70
CA GLN A 40 90.30 40.50 2.77
C GLN A 40 89.19 41.09 3.63
N GLN A 41 89.27 42.38 3.96
CA GLN A 41 88.22 43.11 4.68
C GLN A 41 86.92 43.09 3.89
N GLN A 42 86.98 43.37 2.59
CA GLN A 42 85.82 43.38 1.70
C GLN A 42 85.22 41.98 1.52
N ALA A 43 86.06 40.95 1.41
CA ALA A 43 85.64 39.55 1.38
C ALA A 43 84.95 39.14 2.68
N ASN A 44 85.50 39.52 3.84
CA ASN A 44 84.90 39.25 5.14
C ASN A 44 83.53 39.94 5.29
N VAL A 45 83.41 41.22 4.89
CA VAL A 45 82.14 41.96 4.92
C VAL A 45 81.12 41.32 3.99
N SER A 46 81.53 40.93 2.77
CA SER A 46 80.67 40.23 1.82
C SER A 46 80.19 38.89 2.38
N LEU A 47 81.09 38.11 2.97
CA LEU A 47 80.76 36.83 3.62
C LEU A 47 79.81 37.01 4.79
N SER A 48 80.04 37.99 5.68
CA SER A 48 79.11 38.27 6.78
C SER A 48 77.73 38.64 6.27
N LYS A 49 77.65 39.42 5.18
CA LYS A 49 76.38 39.78 4.54
C LYS A 49 75.67 38.55 3.97
N THR A 50 76.37 37.70 3.21
CA THR A 50 75.76 36.50 2.65
C THR A 50 75.34 35.50 3.73
N LEU A 51 76.07 35.41 4.83
CA LEU A 51 75.73 34.58 5.98
C LEU A 51 74.44 35.06 6.66
N GLU A 52 74.27 36.38 6.82
CA GLU A 52 73.04 36.95 7.38
C GLU A 52 71.84 36.78 6.43
N GLU A 53 72.03 36.96 5.12
CA GLU A 53 71.01 36.68 4.11
C GLU A 53 70.60 35.20 4.09
N LEU A 54 71.56 34.27 4.19
CA LEU A 54 71.31 32.84 4.29
C LEU A 54 70.50 32.51 5.55
N LYS A 55 70.89 33.08 6.69
CA LYS A 55 70.19 32.91 7.95
C LYS A 55 68.74 33.40 7.87
N GLN A 56 68.50 34.58 7.29
CA GLN A 56 67.13 35.06 7.09
C GLN A 56 66.32 34.13 6.19
N ARG A 57 66.88 33.69 5.06
CA ARG A 57 66.20 32.72 4.19
C ARG A 57 65.88 31.41 4.90
N THR A 58 66.78 30.90 5.73
CA THR A 58 66.51 29.68 6.51
C THR A 58 65.32 29.87 7.44
N ILE A 59 65.25 31.00 8.14
CA ILE A 59 64.11 31.35 9.01
C ILE A 59 62.81 31.47 8.19
N GLU A 60 62.86 32.11 7.01
CA GLU A 60 61.70 32.19 6.11
C GLU A 60 61.24 30.80 5.64
N TYR A 61 62.17 29.92 5.26
CA TYR A 61 61.86 28.55 4.86
C TYR A 61 61.25 27.74 5.99
N GLU A 62 61.77 27.86 7.21
CA GLU A 62 61.22 27.21 8.40
C GLU A 62 59.79 27.67 8.68
N ASN A 63 59.53 28.97 8.59
CA ASN A 63 58.19 29.54 8.78
C ASN A 63 57.20 29.03 7.71
N VAL A 64 57.60 29.05 6.43
CA VAL A 64 56.74 28.56 5.34
C VAL A 64 56.48 27.06 5.48
N GLN A 65 57.49 26.27 5.86
CA GLN A 65 57.29 24.84 6.11
C GLN A 65 56.34 24.61 7.29
N ALA A 66 56.47 25.36 8.38
CA ALA A 66 55.56 25.24 9.53
C ALA A 66 54.10 25.50 9.13
N ILE A 67 53.85 26.54 8.32
CA ILE A 67 52.51 26.86 7.81
C ILE A 67 51.98 25.74 6.90
N GLN A 68 52.83 25.20 6.02
CA GLN A 68 52.45 24.09 5.15
C GLN A 68 52.12 22.81 5.94
N TRP A 69 52.89 22.51 6.99
CA TRP A 69 52.61 21.37 7.86
C TRP A 69 51.29 21.53 8.62
N ASP A 70 50.95 22.76 9.00
CA ASP A 70 49.67 23.05 9.66
C ASP A 70 48.49 22.81 8.71
N ASP A 71 48.56 23.30 7.47
CA ASP A 71 47.53 23.05 6.42
C ASP A 71 47.39 21.56 6.09
N VAL A 72 48.50 20.82 6.01
CA VAL A 72 48.46 19.36 5.80
C VAL A 72 47.80 18.65 7.00
N SER A 73 48.11 19.08 8.22
CA SER A 73 47.54 18.53 9.44
C SER A 73 46.02 18.78 9.51
N GLU A 74 45.57 19.98 9.15
CA GLU A 74 44.16 20.34 9.08
C GLU A 74 43.42 19.44 8.08
N LYS A 75 43.93 19.33 6.85
CA LYS A 75 43.36 18.47 5.80
C LYS A 75 43.31 16.99 6.19
N LEU A 76 44.35 16.49 6.85
CA LEU A 76 44.36 15.11 7.36
C LEU A 76 43.29 14.90 8.44
N ASN A 77 43.09 15.88 9.31
CA ASN A 77 42.07 15.81 10.33
C ASN A 77 40.67 15.87 9.71
N GLU A 78 40.43 16.75 8.74
CA GLU A 78 39.18 16.79 7.97
C GLU A 78 38.90 15.44 7.29
N LEU A 79 39.87 14.88 6.58
CA LEU A 79 39.74 13.59 5.91
C LEU A 79 39.44 12.47 6.91
N LYS A 80 40.10 12.47 8.07
CA LYS A 80 39.83 11.52 9.15
C LYS A 80 38.38 11.64 9.65
N THR A 81 37.89 12.85 9.89
CA THR A 81 36.50 13.06 10.34
C THR A 81 35.49 12.64 9.28
N HIS A 82 35.77 12.92 8.01
CA HIS A 82 34.92 12.50 6.91
C HIS A 82 34.88 10.97 6.77
N THR A 83 36.03 10.32 6.89
CA THR A 83 36.14 8.86 6.82
C THR A 83 35.37 8.19 7.96
N GLN A 84 35.45 8.75 9.17
CA GLN A 84 34.67 8.26 10.31
C GLN A 84 33.17 8.38 10.06
N LYS A 85 32.70 9.56 9.60
CA LYS A 85 31.28 9.76 9.26
C LYS A 85 30.79 8.82 8.16
N ASN A 86 31.62 8.56 7.15
CA ASN A 86 31.28 7.61 6.09
C ASN A 86 31.14 6.19 6.65
N SER A 87 32.04 5.75 7.53
CA SER A 87 31.93 4.43 8.16
C SER A 87 30.66 4.29 9.03
N GLU A 88 30.31 5.34 9.79
CA GLU A 88 29.07 5.38 10.56
C GLU A 88 27.83 5.30 9.65
N PHE A 89 27.85 6.03 8.54
CA PHE A 89 26.78 6.01 7.54
C PHE A 89 26.65 4.62 6.89
N GLU A 90 27.76 4.01 6.46
CA GLU A 90 27.78 2.67 5.88
C GLU A 90 27.20 1.63 6.86
N SER A 91 27.55 1.72 8.13
CA SER A 91 27.01 0.84 9.17
C SER A 91 25.48 0.98 9.29
N LEU A 92 24.97 2.22 9.26
CA LEU A 92 23.53 2.48 9.32
C LEU A 92 22.81 1.96 8.07
N VAL A 93 23.39 2.11 6.89
CA VAL A 93 22.83 1.58 5.64
C VAL A 93 22.76 0.06 5.69
N ILE A 94 23.80 -0.62 6.17
CA ILE A 94 23.81 -2.09 6.32
C ILE A 94 22.71 -2.53 7.29
N GLN A 95 22.56 -1.85 8.43
CA GLN A 95 21.50 -2.16 9.40
C GLN A 95 20.11 -1.97 8.80
N TRP A 96 19.90 -0.88 8.05
CA TRP A 96 18.63 -0.61 7.41
C TRP A 96 18.29 -1.64 6.35
N LEU A 97 19.27 -2.04 5.53
CA LEU A 97 19.11 -3.10 4.54
C LEU A 97 18.75 -4.44 5.18
N ALA A 98 19.43 -4.82 6.27
CA ALA A 98 19.10 -6.06 7.00
C ALA A 98 17.67 -6.04 7.58
N THR A 99 17.25 -4.89 8.12
CA THR A 99 15.88 -4.73 8.64
C THR A 99 14.83 -4.81 7.53
N LEU A 100 15.16 -4.28 6.35
CA LEU A 100 14.27 -4.31 5.19
C LEU A 100 14.13 -5.72 4.63
N ASP A 101 15.23 -6.49 4.60
CA ASP A 101 15.25 -7.89 4.20
C ASP A 101 14.39 -8.76 5.13
N GLU A 102 14.53 -8.62 6.45
CA GLU A 102 13.70 -9.34 7.43
C GLU A 102 12.20 -9.01 7.26
N ARG A 103 11.89 -7.73 6.97
CA ARG A 103 10.51 -7.32 6.69
C ARG A 103 9.98 -7.94 5.41
N MET A 104 10.79 -8.03 4.35
CA MET A 104 10.40 -8.66 3.10
C MET A 104 10.12 -10.15 3.28
N GLU A 105 10.96 -10.87 4.03
CA GLU A 105 10.74 -12.29 4.34
C GLU A 105 9.42 -12.51 5.11
N LYS A 106 9.13 -11.65 6.10
CA LYS A 106 7.82 -11.67 6.81
C LYS A 106 6.65 -11.39 5.88
N HIS A 107 6.80 -10.46 4.94
CA HIS A 107 5.76 -10.19 3.95
C HIS A 107 5.55 -11.38 2.99
N GLU A 108 6.61 -12.04 2.56
CA GLU A 108 6.53 -13.21 1.69
C GLU A 108 5.83 -14.38 2.40
N THR A 109 6.20 -14.67 3.64
CA THR A 109 5.55 -15.73 4.44
C THR A 109 4.07 -15.44 4.68
N ALA A 110 3.71 -14.19 5.02
CA ALA A 110 2.31 -13.78 5.17
C ALA A 110 1.53 -13.89 3.86
N ASN A 111 2.13 -13.51 2.73
CA ASN A 111 1.50 -13.62 1.43
C ASN A 111 1.25 -15.08 1.03
N ASN A 112 2.21 -15.96 1.29
CA ASN A 112 2.06 -17.41 1.08
C ASN A 112 0.92 -17.99 1.95
N GLN A 113 0.78 -17.54 3.20
CA GLN A 113 -0.34 -17.95 4.07
C GLN A 113 -1.69 -17.48 3.52
N ILE A 114 -1.78 -16.23 3.06
CA ILE A 114 -3.00 -15.70 2.44
C ILE A 114 -3.36 -16.52 1.19
N HIS A 115 -2.39 -16.86 0.34
CA HIS A 115 -2.62 -17.70 -0.83
C HIS A 115 -3.18 -19.08 -0.46
N MET A 116 -2.65 -19.72 0.59
CA MET A 116 -3.19 -20.99 1.08
C MET A 116 -4.64 -20.84 1.57
N GLN A 117 -4.93 -19.81 2.38
CA GLN A 117 -6.27 -19.56 2.90
C GLN A 117 -7.30 -19.29 1.79
N ILE A 118 -6.90 -18.53 0.76
CA ILE A 118 -7.76 -18.28 -0.42
C ILE A 118 -8.05 -19.58 -1.16
N SER A 119 -7.04 -20.44 -1.33
CA SER A 119 -7.22 -21.75 -1.97
C SER A 119 -8.19 -22.65 -1.18
N ASP A 120 -8.06 -22.68 0.14
CA ASP A 120 -8.97 -23.44 1.02
C ASP A 120 -10.39 -22.87 0.97
N GLN A 121 -10.53 -21.54 0.98
CA GLN A 121 -11.83 -20.88 0.87
C GLN A 121 -12.50 -21.15 -0.48
N TYR A 122 -11.72 -21.19 -1.56
CA TYR A 122 -12.21 -21.56 -2.88
C TYR A 122 -12.74 -23.01 -2.91
N LEU A 123 -12.03 -23.95 -2.27
CA LEU A 123 -12.48 -25.33 -2.17
C LEU A 123 -13.79 -25.44 -1.38
N LEU A 124 -13.89 -24.74 -0.25
CA LEU A 124 -15.11 -24.67 0.56
C LEU A 124 -16.29 -24.07 -0.23
N GLN A 125 -16.04 -23.01 -1.00
CA GLN A 125 -17.06 -22.40 -1.85
C GLN A 125 -17.56 -23.37 -2.92
N LYS A 126 -16.66 -24.13 -3.54
CA LYS A 126 -17.02 -25.18 -4.50
C LYS A 126 -17.89 -26.27 -3.85
N GLN A 127 -17.50 -26.78 -2.69
CA GLN A 127 -18.29 -27.77 -1.95
C GLN A 127 -19.66 -27.23 -1.52
N MET A 128 -19.73 -25.95 -1.13
CA MET A 128 -21.00 -25.30 -0.79
C MET A 128 -21.89 -25.18 -2.03
N SER A 129 -21.34 -24.81 -3.18
CA SER A 129 -22.08 -24.75 -4.45
C SER A 129 -22.67 -26.12 -4.83
N GLU A 130 -21.89 -27.19 -4.68
CA GLU A 130 -22.36 -28.56 -4.94
C GLU A 130 -23.51 -28.94 -3.99
N LYS A 131 -23.40 -28.61 -2.70
CA LYS A 131 -24.48 -28.87 -1.71
C LYS A 131 -25.74 -28.06 -2.00
N ILE A 132 -25.62 -26.80 -2.39
CA ILE A 132 -26.76 -25.95 -2.75
C ILE A 132 -27.46 -26.53 -3.97
N SER A 133 -26.71 -26.91 -5.01
CA SER A 133 -27.28 -27.54 -6.21
C SER A 133 -28.05 -28.83 -5.86
N GLY A 134 -27.48 -29.70 -5.03
CA GLY A 134 -28.17 -30.92 -4.59
C GLY A 134 -29.42 -30.62 -3.75
N GLN A 135 -29.41 -29.56 -2.95
CA GLN A 135 -30.57 -29.12 -2.18
C GLN A 135 -31.67 -28.57 -3.08
N GLU A 136 -31.34 -27.80 -4.12
CA GLU A 136 -32.29 -27.29 -5.11
C GLU A 136 -32.99 -28.44 -5.85
N GLU A 137 -32.24 -29.47 -6.28
CA GLU A 137 -32.81 -30.66 -6.90
C GLU A 137 -33.78 -31.39 -5.96
N PHE A 138 -33.39 -31.56 -4.69
CA PHE A 138 -34.26 -32.16 -3.68
C PHE A 138 -35.55 -31.35 -3.47
N GLN A 139 -35.44 -30.02 -3.34
CA GLN A 139 -36.58 -29.13 -3.16
C GLN A 139 -37.53 -29.18 -4.37
N ASN A 140 -37.00 -29.16 -5.59
CA ASN A 140 -37.80 -29.34 -6.81
C ASN A 140 -38.54 -30.68 -6.82
N GLY A 141 -37.89 -31.74 -6.35
CA GLY A 141 -38.51 -33.05 -6.17
C GLY A 141 -39.65 -33.05 -5.14
N VAL A 142 -39.48 -32.34 -4.03
CA VAL A 142 -40.52 -32.17 -3.00
C VAL A 142 -41.71 -31.38 -3.55
N ILE A 143 -41.47 -30.25 -4.22
CA ILE A 143 -42.52 -29.42 -4.85
C ILE A 143 -43.33 -30.27 -5.84
N SER A 144 -42.64 -31.00 -6.74
CA SER A 144 -43.30 -31.87 -7.71
C SER A 144 -44.18 -32.96 -7.08
N ARG A 145 -43.83 -33.42 -5.86
CA ARG A 145 -44.65 -34.39 -5.12
C ARG A 145 -45.83 -33.71 -4.42
N LEU A 146 -45.63 -32.51 -3.87
CA LEU A 146 -46.70 -31.73 -3.28
C LEU A 146 -47.76 -31.37 -4.32
N ASP A 147 -47.38 -30.94 -5.52
CA ASP A 147 -48.31 -30.66 -6.62
C ASP A 147 -49.17 -31.90 -6.97
N LYS A 148 -48.55 -33.08 -7.00
CA LYS A 148 -49.28 -34.35 -7.24
C LYS A 148 -50.24 -34.66 -6.10
N GLN A 149 -49.84 -34.43 -4.85
CA GLN A 149 -50.68 -34.65 -3.68
C GLN A 149 -51.85 -33.64 -3.63
N GLU A 150 -51.61 -32.39 -4.01
CA GLU A 150 -52.65 -31.36 -4.13
C GLU A 150 -53.70 -31.77 -5.16
N ALA A 151 -53.29 -32.18 -6.36
CA ALA A 151 -54.20 -32.67 -7.40
C ALA A 151 -55.01 -33.90 -6.96
N LEU A 152 -54.39 -34.85 -6.25
CA LEU A 152 -55.08 -36.01 -5.69
C LEU A 152 -56.09 -35.60 -4.61
N THR A 153 -55.71 -34.69 -3.72
CA THR A 153 -56.57 -34.17 -2.65
C THR A 153 -57.77 -33.43 -3.22
N GLU A 154 -57.57 -32.64 -4.27
CA GLU A 154 -58.64 -31.97 -4.99
C GLU A 154 -59.60 -32.99 -5.63
N LYS A 155 -59.06 -34.03 -6.27
CA LYS A 155 -59.86 -35.11 -6.85
C LYS A 155 -60.70 -35.83 -5.78
N ILE A 156 -60.11 -36.16 -4.63
CA ILE A 156 -60.82 -36.79 -3.50
C ILE A 156 -61.91 -35.86 -2.98
N SER A 157 -61.62 -34.56 -2.81
CA SER A 157 -62.60 -33.56 -2.39
C SER A 157 -63.80 -33.50 -3.33
N ARG A 158 -63.58 -33.49 -4.65
CA ARG A 158 -64.63 -33.55 -5.67
C ARG A 158 -65.46 -34.83 -5.56
N GLN A 159 -64.82 -35.99 -5.34
CA GLN A 159 -65.52 -37.26 -5.16
C GLN A 159 -66.37 -37.28 -3.88
N ILE A 160 -65.87 -36.74 -2.77
CA ILE A 160 -66.63 -36.61 -1.51
C ILE A 160 -67.86 -35.73 -1.73
N ASN A 161 -67.71 -34.60 -2.43
CA ASN A 161 -68.83 -33.73 -2.77
C ASN A 161 -69.88 -34.44 -3.64
N HIS A 162 -69.44 -35.25 -4.59
CA HIS A 162 -70.36 -36.07 -5.41
C HIS A 162 -71.10 -37.12 -4.58
N ILE A 163 -70.41 -37.85 -3.69
CA ILE A 163 -71.03 -38.81 -2.77
C ILE A 163 -72.05 -38.10 -1.87
N ARG A 164 -71.71 -36.92 -1.34
CA ARG A 164 -72.63 -36.11 -0.53
C ARG A 164 -73.90 -35.77 -1.32
N SER A 165 -73.77 -35.40 -2.59
CA SER A 165 -74.92 -35.11 -3.47
C SER A 165 -75.81 -36.34 -3.65
N ILE A 166 -75.21 -37.51 -3.94
CA ILE A 166 -75.96 -38.78 -4.10
C ILE A 166 -76.69 -39.14 -2.81
N LEU A 167 -76.02 -39.03 -1.65
CA LEU A 167 -76.64 -39.31 -0.36
C LEU A 167 -77.82 -38.38 -0.10
N PHE A 168 -77.68 -37.08 -0.37
CA PHE A 168 -78.77 -36.12 -0.19
C PHE A 168 -79.99 -36.46 -1.06
N GLU A 169 -79.77 -36.77 -2.35
CA GLU A 169 -80.84 -37.18 -3.27
C GLU A 169 -81.54 -38.46 -2.79
N ARG A 170 -80.76 -39.48 -2.41
CA ARG A 170 -81.31 -40.77 -1.94
C ARG A 170 -82.05 -40.63 -0.62
N THR A 171 -81.52 -39.85 0.33
CA THR A 171 -82.19 -39.57 1.60
C THR A 171 -83.47 -38.78 1.38
N ASN A 172 -83.49 -37.78 0.48
CA ASN A 172 -84.70 -37.03 0.16
C ASN A 172 -85.77 -37.92 -0.49
N TYR A 173 -85.38 -38.75 -1.48
CA TYR A 173 -86.29 -39.71 -2.11
C TYR A 173 -86.87 -40.72 -1.10
N LEU A 174 -86.05 -41.23 -0.18
CA LEU A 174 -86.51 -42.13 0.87
C LEU A 174 -87.47 -41.43 1.84
N ALA A 175 -87.20 -40.18 2.21
CA ALA A 175 -88.08 -39.38 3.05
C ALA A 175 -89.44 -39.17 2.39
N GLU A 176 -89.46 -38.82 1.09
CA GLU A 176 -90.68 -38.69 0.30
C GLU A 176 -91.46 -40.02 0.24
N LYS A 177 -90.77 -41.15 0.00
CA LYS A 177 -91.43 -42.47 -0.03
C LYS A 177 -91.99 -42.90 1.31
N ILE A 178 -91.32 -42.56 2.41
CA ILE A 178 -91.83 -42.82 3.76
C ILE A 178 -93.04 -41.93 4.05
N ASP A 179 -93.00 -40.66 3.67
CA ASP A 179 -94.14 -39.73 3.83
C ASP A 179 -95.36 -40.17 3.00
N ASP A 180 -95.15 -40.56 1.74
CA ASP A 180 -96.19 -41.13 0.88
C ASP A 180 -96.76 -42.42 1.47
N GLY A 181 -95.90 -43.33 1.94
CA GLY A 181 -96.31 -44.58 2.58
C GLY A 181 -97.08 -44.34 3.88
N TYR A 182 -96.67 -43.37 4.69
CA TYR A 182 -97.38 -42.95 5.89
C TYR A 182 -98.75 -42.38 5.56
N LYS A 183 -98.85 -41.48 4.57
CA LYS A 183 -100.14 -40.95 4.10
C LYS A 183 -101.08 -42.06 3.61
N LEU A 184 -100.57 -43.01 2.81
CA LEU A 184 -101.36 -44.12 2.29
C LEU A 184 -101.84 -45.05 3.40
N THR A 185 -100.92 -45.53 4.25
CA THR A 185 -101.27 -46.47 5.34
C THR A 185 -102.15 -45.83 6.40
N SER A 186 -101.88 -44.57 6.75
CA SER A 186 -102.74 -43.83 7.68
C SER A 186 -104.15 -43.68 7.10
N SER A 187 -104.30 -43.24 5.84
CA SER A 187 -105.62 -43.16 5.20
C SER A 187 -106.35 -44.51 5.20
N TYR A 188 -105.65 -45.61 4.92
CA TYR A 188 -106.23 -46.95 4.95
C TYR A 188 -106.69 -47.37 6.35
N VAL A 189 -105.82 -47.21 7.36
CA VAL A 189 -106.12 -47.56 8.76
C VAL A 189 -107.27 -46.70 9.31
N TYR A 190 -107.32 -45.42 8.96
CA TYR A 190 -108.41 -44.54 9.38
C TYR A 190 -109.72 -44.86 8.68
N ASN A 191 -109.71 -45.17 7.38
CA ASN A 191 -110.91 -45.66 6.70
C ASN A 191 -111.43 -46.94 7.37
N LEU A 192 -110.53 -47.84 7.79
CA LEU A 192 -110.89 -49.06 8.52
C LEU A 192 -111.47 -48.77 9.91
N MET A 193 -110.91 -47.82 10.66
CA MET A 193 -111.32 -47.51 12.03
C MET A 193 -112.55 -46.60 12.14
N THR A 194 -112.77 -45.72 11.16
CA THR A 194 -113.84 -44.70 11.22
C THR A 194 -114.98 -44.93 10.23
N GLY A 195 -114.80 -45.84 9.25
CA GLY A 195 -115.83 -46.20 8.28
C GLY A 195 -116.23 -45.07 7.32
N SER A 196 -115.39 -44.03 7.16
CA SER A 196 -115.67 -42.88 6.27
C SER A 196 -114.54 -42.64 5.27
N ASP A 197 -114.88 -42.27 4.03
CA ASP A 197 -113.95 -42.08 2.90
C ASP A 197 -113.15 -40.75 2.92
N GLN A 198 -113.15 -40.00 4.03
CA GLN A 198 -112.42 -38.73 4.10
C GLN A 198 -110.96 -38.93 4.52
N PRO A 199 -109.97 -38.39 3.78
CA PRO A 199 -108.57 -38.59 4.10
C PRO A 199 -108.19 -37.94 5.44
N ILE A 200 -107.38 -38.61 6.27
CA ILE A 200 -106.88 -38.13 7.58
C ILE A 200 -106.33 -36.71 7.53
N SER A 201 -105.72 -36.30 6.41
CA SER A 201 -105.18 -34.96 6.22
C SER A 201 -106.23 -33.88 6.51
N PHE A 202 -107.50 -34.13 6.21
CA PHE A 202 -108.61 -33.23 6.55
C PHE A 202 -108.91 -33.17 8.06
N TYR A 203 -108.77 -34.28 8.79
CA TYR A 203 -109.00 -34.33 10.23
C TYR A 203 -107.87 -33.62 11.00
N LEU A 204 -106.61 -33.83 10.61
CA LEU A 204 -105.47 -33.11 11.18
C LEU A 204 -105.52 -31.61 10.83
N LEU A 205 -105.89 -31.24 9.61
CA LEU A 205 -106.08 -29.83 9.23
C LEU A 205 -107.22 -29.17 10.00
N ASN A 206 -108.32 -29.89 10.26
CA ASN A 206 -109.42 -29.40 11.09
C ASN A 206 -109.08 -29.35 12.59
N LYS A 207 -108.24 -30.26 13.08
CA LYS A 207 -107.74 -30.24 14.46
C LYS A 207 -106.80 -29.05 14.66
N ASN A 208 -105.84 -28.83 13.77
CA ASN A 208 -104.93 -27.69 13.81
C ASN A 208 -105.69 -26.35 13.62
N LYS A 209 -106.73 -26.29 12.77
CA LYS A 209 -107.63 -25.13 12.67
C LYS A 209 -108.49 -24.90 13.91
N LYS A 210 -108.89 -25.96 14.63
CA LYS A 210 -109.59 -25.84 15.91
C LYS A 210 -108.64 -25.36 17.02
N GLU A 211 -107.40 -25.83 17.03
CA GLU A 211 -106.35 -25.39 17.95
C GLU A 211 -105.96 -23.92 17.72
N GLN A 212 -105.81 -23.47 16.47
CA GLN A 212 -105.58 -22.05 16.14
C GLN A 212 -106.77 -21.14 16.53
N LYS A 213 -108.02 -21.60 16.34
CA LYS A 213 -109.21 -20.84 16.79
C LYS A 213 -109.35 -20.76 18.32
N LEU A 214 -108.76 -21.70 19.05
CA LEU A 214 -108.69 -21.72 20.51
C LEU A 214 -107.58 -20.81 21.05
N GLU A 215 -106.49 -20.62 20.30
CA GLU A 215 -105.45 -19.64 20.61
C GLU A 215 -105.87 -18.20 20.29
N ASP A 216 -106.63 -17.96 19.22
CA ASP A 216 -107.13 -16.61 18.86
C ASP A 216 -108.32 -16.12 19.72
N SER A 217 -108.81 -16.92 20.67
CA SER A 217 -109.90 -16.56 21.60
C SER A 217 -109.42 -16.39 23.06
N ASN A 218 -108.11 -16.29 23.30
CA ASN A 218 -107.50 -15.98 24.60
C ASN A 218 -106.56 -14.77 24.51
#